data_AF-A0A7S0VWB5-F1
#
_entry.id   AF-A0A7S0VWB5-F1
#
_cell.length_a   1.000
_cell.length_b   1.000
_cell.length_c   1.000
_cell.angle_alpha   90.00
_cell.angle_beta   90.00
_cell.angle_gamma   90.00
#
_symmetry.space_group_name_H-M   'P 1'
#
loop_
_entity.id
_entity.type
_entity.pdbx_description
1 polymer ?
#
loop_
_entity_poly.entity_id
_entity_poly.type
_entity_poly.pdbx_seq_one_letter_code
_entity_poly.pdbx_strand_id
1 'polypeptide(L)'
;DGNYELVHKTEVVKNSKEPSWLPLEIPMHKFCLGNIDTDMRIEVWDWNMSGSHDYIGQVDCKVADLLNGPQRWKVHKPQSKAPGKDRGEVILQHCELVHPPSFLE
;
A
#
# COMPACT_ATOMS: atom_id res chain seq x y z
N ASP A 1 -12.60 15.02 4.91
CA ASP A 1 -11.36 14.27 5.18
C ASP A 1 -11.74 12.82 5.44
N GLY A 2 -11.75 12.00 4.39
CA GLY A 2 -12.19 10.61 4.47
C GLY A 2 -11.34 9.82 5.46
N ASN A 3 -11.97 9.15 6.40
CA ASN A 3 -11.32 8.27 7.37
C ASN A 3 -10.83 7.02 6.63
N TYR A 4 -9.51 6.84 6.51
CA TYR A 4 -8.92 5.57 6.08
C TYR A 4 -8.74 4.65 7.30
N GLU A 5 -9.01 3.36 7.12
CA GLU A 5 -8.73 2.34 8.13
C GLU A 5 -7.41 1.63 7.81
N LEU A 6 -6.55 1.45 8.81
CA LEU A 6 -5.30 0.72 8.64
C LEU A 6 -5.58 -0.78 8.55
N VAL A 7 -5.44 -1.34 7.35
CA VAL A 7 -5.70 -2.77 7.10
C VAL A 7 -4.44 -3.65 7.22
N HIS A 8 -3.24 -3.09 7.00
CA HIS A 8 -1.98 -3.83 7.05
C HIS A 8 -0.76 -2.91 7.22
N LYS A 9 0.32 -3.45 7.78
CA LYS A 9 1.64 -2.82 7.85
C LYS A 9 2.71 -3.86 7.52
N THR A 10 3.56 -3.56 6.55
CA THR A 10 4.66 -4.44 6.13
C THR A 10 5.77 -4.49 7.19
N GLU A 11 6.71 -5.42 7.00
CA GLU A 11 7.98 -5.40 7.71
C GLU A 11 8.83 -4.17 7.34
N VAL A 12 9.76 -3.83 8.25
CA VAL A 12 10.74 -2.77 8.02
C VAL A 12 11.95 -3.35 7.32
N VAL A 13 12.26 -2.84 6.13
CA VAL A 13 13.51 -3.14 5.41
C VAL A 13 14.54 -2.07 5.78
N LYS A 14 15.60 -2.47 6.51
CA LYS A 14 16.63 -1.53 6.96
C LYS A 14 17.64 -1.23 5.85
N ASN A 15 18.12 0.02 5.82
CA ASN A 15 19.22 0.48 4.97
C ASN A 15 19.03 0.24 3.46
N SER A 16 17.80 0.36 2.93
CA SER A 16 17.51 0.24 1.50
C SER A 16 16.83 1.49 0.93
N LYS A 17 17.24 1.87 -0.28
CA LYS A 17 16.56 2.90 -1.10
C LYS A 17 15.55 2.29 -2.09
N GLU A 18 15.62 0.98 -2.26
CA GLU A 18 14.74 0.17 -3.13
C GLU A 18 14.28 -1.04 -2.31
N PRO A 19 13.50 -0.83 -1.24
CA PRO A 19 13.04 -1.93 -0.41
C PRO A 19 12.11 -2.85 -1.20
N SER A 20 12.23 -4.16 -0.96
CA SER A 20 11.29 -5.17 -1.44
C SER A 20 10.71 -5.87 -0.22
N TRP A 21 9.40 -5.97 -0.16
CA TRP A 21 8.68 -6.59 0.96
C TRP A 21 8.26 -8.01 0.62
N LEU A 22 8.04 -8.81 1.67
CA LEU A 22 7.44 -10.13 1.51
C LEU A 22 6.01 -10.04 0.95
N PRO A 23 5.57 -11.08 0.21
CA PRO A 23 4.16 -11.20 -0.18
C PRO A 23 3.25 -11.14 1.06
N LEU A 24 2.10 -10.49 0.89
CA LEU A 24 1.11 -10.31 1.93
C LEU A 24 -0.20 -11.00 1.54
N GLU A 25 -0.85 -11.61 2.53
CA GLU A 25 -2.17 -12.21 2.39
C GLU A 25 -3.14 -11.48 3.32
N ILE A 26 -4.14 -10.83 2.74
CA ILE A 26 -5.15 -10.08 3.50
C ILE A 26 -6.53 -10.60 3.09
N PRO A 27 -7.39 -11.00 4.05
CA PRO A 27 -8.76 -11.37 3.75
C PRO A 27 -9.52 -10.20 3.09
N MET A 28 -10.23 -10.47 1.99
CA MET A 28 -10.93 -9.44 1.21
C MET A 28 -11.89 -8.58 2.05
N HIS A 29 -12.56 -9.17 3.05
CA HIS A 29 -13.45 -8.43 3.95
C HIS A 29 -12.69 -7.40 4.80
N LYS A 30 -11.47 -7.70 5.25
CA LYS A 30 -10.64 -6.74 5.98
C LYS A 30 -10.05 -5.70 5.04
N PHE A 31 -9.75 -6.11 3.81
CA PHE A 31 -9.05 -5.28 2.86
C PHE A 31 -9.93 -4.17 2.27
N CYS A 32 -11.17 -4.51 1.90
CA CYS A 32 -12.07 -3.56 1.23
C CYS A 32 -13.57 -3.83 1.46
N LEU A 33 -13.92 -4.58 2.52
CA LEU A 33 -15.30 -4.99 2.81
C LEU A 33 -15.99 -5.70 1.62
N GLY A 34 -15.21 -6.34 0.75
CA GLY A 34 -15.71 -7.02 -0.45
C GLY A 34 -15.97 -6.12 -1.66
N ASN A 35 -15.72 -4.80 -1.55
CA ASN A 35 -15.90 -3.87 -2.66
C ASN A 35 -14.56 -3.47 -3.30
N ILE A 36 -14.30 -3.97 -4.51
CA ILE A 36 -13.04 -3.70 -5.24
C ILE A 36 -12.94 -2.26 -5.78
N ASP A 37 -14.04 -1.51 -5.84
CA ASP A 37 -14.04 -0.12 -6.26
C ASP A 37 -13.68 0.86 -5.12
N THR A 38 -13.47 0.33 -3.91
CA THR A 38 -13.06 1.08 -2.72
C THR A 38 -11.73 1.77 -2.95
N ASP A 39 -11.67 3.06 -2.58
CA ASP A 39 -10.44 3.83 -2.59
C ASP A 39 -9.49 3.33 -1.50
N MET A 40 -8.24 3.10 -1.88
CA MET A 40 -7.15 2.64 -1.04
C MET A 40 -6.03 3.67 -1.02
N ARG A 41 -5.32 3.71 0.10
CA ARG A 41 -4.07 4.47 0.24
C ARG A 41 -2.94 3.55 0.68
N ILE A 42 -1.83 3.65 -0.04
CA ILE A 42 -0.54 3.09 0.37
C ILE A 42 0.30 4.24 0.90
N GLU A 43 0.73 4.17 2.15
CA GLU A 43 1.61 5.16 2.76
C GLU A 43 3.03 4.63 2.92
N VAL A 44 4.00 5.46 2.54
CA VAL A 44 5.43 5.13 2.62
C VAL A 44 6.05 5.94 3.76
N TRP A 45 6.71 5.23 4.66
CA TRP A 45 7.30 5.78 5.89
C TRP A 45 8.77 5.38 6.01
N ASP A 46 9.63 6.31 6.40
CA ASP A 46 10.99 6.04 6.83
C ASP A 46 10.98 5.65 8.31
N TRP A 47 11.40 4.43 8.60
CA TRP A 47 11.39 3.92 9.95
C TRP A 47 12.60 4.44 10.72
N ASN A 48 12.32 5.09 11.85
CA ASN A 48 13.29 5.60 12.79
C ASN A 48 13.22 4.83 14.11
N MET A 49 14.38 4.47 14.67
CA MET A 49 14.50 3.76 15.95
C MET A 49 13.93 4.54 17.15
N SER A 50 13.90 5.87 17.06
CA SER A 50 13.31 6.75 18.07
C SER A 50 11.79 6.65 18.17
N GLY A 51 11.13 6.00 17.21
CA GLY A 51 9.67 5.94 17.09
C GLY A 51 9.05 7.11 16.32
N SER A 52 9.81 8.20 16.11
CA SER A 52 9.37 9.32 15.26
C SER A 52 9.67 9.01 13.79
N HIS A 53 8.83 8.20 13.16
CA HIS A 53 8.98 7.81 11.75
C HIS A 53 8.68 8.98 10.80
N ASP A 54 9.48 9.13 9.75
CA ASP A 54 9.31 10.22 8.80
C ASP A 54 8.41 9.81 7.65
N TYR A 55 7.29 10.52 7.48
CA TYR A 55 6.37 10.28 6.36
C TYR A 55 7.01 10.70 5.03
N ILE A 56 7.24 9.74 4.14
CA ILE A 56 7.80 9.99 2.80
C ILE A 56 6.70 10.51 1.87
N GLY A 57 5.57 9.80 1.79
CA GLY A 57 4.44 10.15 0.94
C GLY A 57 3.41 9.02 0.85
N GLN A 58 2.47 9.15 -0.08
CA GLN A 58 1.40 8.18 -0.34
C GLN A 58 1.18 7.95 -1.83
N VAL A 59 0.46 6.88 -2.10
CA VAL A 59 -0.20 6.58 -3.37
C VAL A 59 -1.67 6.38 -3.06
N ASP A 60 -2.54 7.00 -3.84
CA ASP A 60 -3.98 6.78 -3.80
C ASP A 60 -4.35 5.95 -5.05
N CYS A 61 -4.99 4.81 -4.85
CA CYS A 61 -5.40 3.88 -5.91
C CYS A 61 -6.70 3.16 -5.52
N LYS A 62 -7.26 2.33 -6.40
CA LYS A 62 -8.37 1.43 -6.09
C LYS A 62 -7.89 0.01 -5.91
N VAL A 63 -8.64 -0.80 -5.18
CA VAL A 63 -8.36 -2.24 -5.07
C VAL A 63 -8.41 -2.93 -6.43
N ALA A 64 -9.31 -2.50 -7.31
CA ALA A 64 -9.37 -2.97 -8.69
C ALA A 64 -8.05 -2.75 -9.46
N ASP A 65 -7.30 -1.68 -9.18
CA ASP A 65 -6.02 -1.42 -9.85
C ASP A 65 -4.99 -2.51 -9.52
N LEU A 66 -5.01 -3.01 -8.28
CA LEU A 66 -4.12 -4.08 -7.82
C LEU A 66 -4.37 -5.39 -8.57
N LEU A 67 -5.64 -5.68 -8.88
CA LEU A 67 -6.06 -6.91 -9.54
C LEU A 67 -5.83 -6.88 -11.06
N ASN A 68 -5.54 -5.71 -11.64
CA ASN A 68 -5.28 -5.53 -13.07
C ASN A 68 -3.83 -5.84 -13.50
N GLY A 69 -3.07 -6.54 -12.65
CA GLY A 69 -1.70 -6.97 -12.93
C GLY A 69 -0.63 -6.10 -12.27
N PRO A 70 0.62 -6.15 -12.76
CA PRO A 70 1.69 -5.33 -12.21
C PRO A 70 1.39 -3.84 -12.36
N GLN A 71 1.63 -3.08 -11.30
CA GLN A 71 1.35 -1.65 -11.26
C GLN A 71 2.56 -0.85 -10.80
N ARG A 72 2.58 0.43 -11.16
CA ARG A 72 3.62 1.36 -10.76
C ARG A 72 3.04 2.75 -10.57
N TRP A 73 3.19 3.29 -9.36
CA TRP A 73 2.68 4.61 -9.01
C TRP A 73 3.79 5.49 -8.47
N LYS A 74 3.77 6.77 -8.86
CA LYS A 74 4.63 7.79 -8.27
C LYS A 74 4.13 8.15 -6.88
N VAL A 75 5.03 8.27 -5.93
CA VAL A 75 4.71 8.68 -4.56
C VAL A 75 4.54 10.20 -4.51
N HIS A 76 3.40 10.67 -4.02
CA HIS A 76 3.15 12.10 -3.76
C HIS A 76 3.06 12.38 -2.26
N LYS A 77 3.34 13.63 -1.85
CA LYS A 77 3.14 14.08 -0.47
C LYS A 77 2.16 15.26 -0.45
N PRO A 78 0.91 15.06 0.02
CA PRO A 78 -0.04 16.16 0.16
C PRO A 78 0.52 17.28 1.05
N GLN A 79 0.14 18.52 0.76
CA GLN A 79 0.49 19.70 1.58
C GLN A 79 2.00 19.87 1.82
N SER A 80 2.82 19.41 0.88
CA SER A 80 4.27 19.56 0.93
C SER A 80 4.70 21.00 0.60
N LYS A 81 5.71 21.52 1.32
CA LYS A 81 6.41 22.77 0.95
C LYS A 81 7.13 22.69 -0.40
N ALA A 82 7.35 21.49 -0.94
CA ALA A 82 7.97 21.24 -2.24
C ALA A 82 7.06 20.31 -3.07
N PRO A 83 5.93 20.83 -3.60
CA PRO A 83 5.04 20.07 -4.47
C PRO A 83 5.80 19.64 -5.73
N GLY A 84 5.62 18.39 -6.17
CA GLY A 84 6.29 17.85 -7.36
C GLY A 84 7.72 17.36 -7.16
N LYS A 85 8.29 17.45 -5.94
CA LYS A 85 9.55 16.76 -5.61
C LYS A 85 9.38 15.26 -5.83
N ASP A 86 10.34 14.64 -6.51
CA ASP A 86 10.40 13.18 -6.64
C ASP A 86 10.57 12.52 -5.25
N ARG A 87 9.76 11.48 -5.01
CA ARG A 87 9.73 10.71 -3.76
C ARG A 87 9.82 9.21 -4.01
N GLY A 88 10.19 8.81 -5.22
CA GLY A 88 10.24 7.42 -5.66
C GLY A 88 8.88 6.92 -6.15
N GLU A 89 8.84 5.61 -6.38
CA GLU A 89 7.69 4.89 -6.93
C GLU A 89 7.38 3.67 -6.06
N VAL A 90 6.10 3.31 -5.96
CA VAL A 90 5.65 2.03 -5.42
C VAL A 90 5.34 1.12 -6.60
N ILE A 91 5.92 -0.08 -6.59
CA ILE A 91 5.76 -1.08 -7.66
C ILE A 91 5.05 -2.30 -7.06
N LEU A 92 3.88 -2.62 -7.60
CA LEU A 92 3.22 -3.90 -7.36
C LEU A 92 3.72 -4.90 -8.40
N GLN A 93 4.44 -5.92 -7.95
CA GLN A 93 4.97 -6.95 -8.85
C GLN A 93 3.90 -7.98 -9.24
N HIS A 94 3.09 -8.42 -8.27
CA HIS A 94 2.09 -9.45 -8.46
C HIS A 94 0.98 -9.33 -7.41
N CYS A 95 -0.26 -9.62 -7.81
CA CYS A 95 -1.43 -9.69 -6.93
C CYS A 95 -2.41 -10.71 -7.52
N GLU A 96 -2.98 -11.55 -6.66
CA GLU A 96 -3.95 -12.56 -7.03
C GLU A 96 -5.06 -12.61 -5.98
N LEU A 97 -6.31 -12.76 -6.44
CA LEU A 97 -7.44 -13.06 -5.57
C LEU A 97 -7.61 -14.58 -5.48
N VAL A 98 -7.32 -15.13 -4.30
CA VAL A 98 -7.46 -16.56 -4.03
C VAL A 98 -8.81 -16.85 -3.36
N HIS A 99 -9.55 -17.82 -3.90
CA HIS A 99 -10.75 -18.38 -3.28
C HIS A 99 -10.38 -19.70 -2.60
N PRO A 100 -10.11 -19.71 -1.28
CA PRO A 100 -9.82 -20.96 -0.58
C PRO A 100 -11.07 -21.86 -0.56
N PRO A 101 -10.90 -23.19 -0.54
CA PRO A 101 -12.01 -24.13 -0.42
C PRO A 101 -12.87 -23.77 0.79
N SER A 102 -14.17 -23.58 0.56
CA SER A 102 -15.11 -23.34 1.66
C SER A 102 -15.77 -24.65 2.07
N PHE A 103 -16.17 -24.77 3.34
CA PHE A 103 -16.89 -25.97 3.84
C PHE A 103 -18.22 -26.24 3.09
N LEU A 104 -18.71 -25.29 2.29
CA LEU A 104 -19.93 -25.39 1.51
C LEU A 104 -19.69 -25.85 0.06
N GLU A 105 -18.46 -26.23 -0.29
CA GLU A 105 -18.12 -26.94 -1.53
C GLU A 105 -17.75 -28.40 -1.27
#